data_AF-A0A5C6Z8W2-F1
#
_entry.id   AF-A0A5C6Z8W2-F1
#
_cell.length_a   1.000
_cell.length_b   1.000
_cell.length_c   1.000
_cell.angle_alpha   90.00
_cell.angle_beta   90.00
_cell.angle_gamma   90.00
#
_symmetry.space_group_name_H-M   'P 1'
#
loop_
_entity.id
_entity.type
_entity.pdbx_description
1 polymer ?
#
loop_
_entity_poly.entity_id
_entity_poly.type
_entity_poly.pdbx_seq_one_letter_code
_entity_poly.pdbx_strand_id
1 'polypeptide(L)'
;MTTTRINDLDTPGSGPWWRHPMMWLVVGGPGMVVVAGVATLVLALTHPDPVVPSSGGVDRSGVAAEAGADAAMAPAMKARNHAATGGQTP
;
A
#
# COMPACT_ATOMS: atom_id res chain seq x y z
N MET A 1 16.22 16.14 68.95
CA MET A 1 16.61 15.02 68.06
C MET A 1 15.64 15.06 66.89
N THR A 2 16.02 15.75 65.80
CA THR A 2 15.13 16.06 64.67
C THR A 2 15.42 15.06 63.56
N THR A 3 14.46 14.19 63.28
CA THR A 3 14.50 13.23 62.17
C THR A 3 13.91 13.91 60.93
N THR A 4 14.76 14.20 59.94
CA THR A 4 14.32 14.63 58.61
C THR A 4 14.08 13.37 57.78
N ARG A 5 12.83 13.10 57.39
CA ARG A 5 12.47 12.05 56.44
C ARG A 5 12.88 12.45 55.03
N ILE A 6 13.93 11.82 54.52
CA ILE A 6 14.45 11.92 53.14
C ILE A 6 13.60 11.12 52.14
N ASN A 7 12.28 11.28 52.17
CA ASN A 7 11.37 10.52 51.29
C ASN A 7 10.68 11.36 50.21
N ASP A 8 10.82 12.68 50.21
CA ASP A 8 10.27 13.58 49.20
C ASP A 8 11.30 13.87 48.10
N LEU A 9 11.73 12.83 47.40
CA LEU A 9 12.33 13.03 46.08
C LEU A 9 11.17 13.20 45.10
N ASP A 10 10.77 14.45 44.88
CA ASP A 10 9.76 14.86 43.89
C ASP A 10 10.03 14.16 42.57
N THR A 11 9.33 13.04 42.34
CA THR A 11 9.36 12.34 41.07
C THR A 11 8.42 13.14 40.17
N PRO A 12 8.90 13.79 39.09
CA PRO A 12 8.03 14.60 38.26
C PRO A 12 6.90 13.71 37.73
N GLY A 13 5.69 13.93 38.24
CA GLY A 13 4.51 13.21 37.81
C GLY A 13 4.26 13.52 36.34
N SER A 14 4.52 12.55 35.46
CA SER A 14 4.15 12.68 34.06
C SER A 14 2.61 12.69 34.00
N GLY A 15 2.05 13.86 33.69
CA GLY A 15 0.62 14.01 33.49
C GLY A 15 0.10 13.11 32.35
N PRO A 16 -1.22 13.08 32.12
CA PRO A 16 -1.80 12.21 31.11
C PRO A 16 -1.20 12.43 29.72
N TRP A 17 -0.58 11.38 29.18
CA TRP A 17 0.25 11.42 27.97
C TRP A 17 -0.49 11.91 26.71
N TRP A 18 -1.82 11.70 26.65
CA TRP A 18 -2.67 12.13 25.52
C TRP A 18 -2.82 13.64 25.34
N ARG A 19 -2.40 14.43 26.35
CA ARG A 19 -2.44 15.90 26.29
C ARG A 19 -1.23 16.49 25.58
N HIS A 20 -0.16 15.73 25.41
CA HIS A 20 1.07 16.23 24.81
C HIS A 20 0.99 16.19 23.27
N PRO A 21 1.20 17.30 22.55
CA PRO A 21 1.11 17.34 21.09
C PRO A 21 2.13 16.41 20.41
N MET A 22 3.28 16.18 21.05
CA MET A 22 4.30 15.25 20.56
C MET A 22 3.78 13.81 20.39
N MET A 23 2.89 13.34 21.27
CA MET A 23 2.28 12.01 21.13
C MET A 23 1.52 11.89 19.80
N TRP A 24 0.76 12.92 19.43
CA TRP A 24 -0.02 12.93 18.21
C TRP A 24 0.83 12.93 16.95
N LEU A 25 2.06 13.44 16.99
CA LEU A 25 3.00 13.29 15.86
C LEU A 25 3.45 11.84 15.70
N VAL A 26 3.67 11.12 16.81
CA VAL A 26 4.09 9.71 16.80
C VAL A 26 2.95 8.80 16.37
N VAL A 27 1.74 9.00 16.91
CA VAL A 27 0.57 8.16 16.61
C VAL A 27 -0.10 8.57 15.30
N GLY A 28 -0.04 9.86 14.95
CA GLY A 28 -0.67 10.42 13.76
C GLY A 28 -0.08 9.87 12.47
N GLY A 29 1.24 9.65 12.40
CA GLY A 29 1.89 9.04 11.23
C GLY A 29 1.30 7.66 10.91
N PRO A 30 1.43 6.66 11.80
CA PRO A 30 0.83 5.34 11.61
C PRO A 30 -0.70 5.38 11.45
N GLY A 31 -1.39 6.21 12.22
CA GLY A 31 -2.84 6.38 12.13
C GLY A 31 -3.29 6.85 10.75
N MET A 32 -2.56 7.80 10.14
CA MET A 32 -2.86 8.33 8.82
C MET A 32 -2.78 7.24 7.73
N VAL A 33 -1.77 6.35 7.80
CA VAL A 33 -1.62 5.28 6.81
C VAL A 33 -2.74 4.25 6.93
N VAL A 34 -3.19 3.93 8.14
CA VAL A 34 -4.33 3.04 8.36
C VAL A 34 -5.61 3.64 7.76
N VAL A 35 -5.87 4.93 8.01
CA VAL A 35 -7.03 5.64 7.43
C VAL A 35 -6.95 5.65 5.90
N ALA A 36 -5.78 5.92 5.33
CA ALA A 36 -5.58 5.90 3.89
C ALA A 36 -5.85 4.51 3.29
N GLY A 37 -5.34 3.44 3.92
CA GLY A 37 -5.58 2.06 3.48
C GLY A 37 -7.06 1.68 3.53
N VAL A 38 -7.78 2.06 4.59
CA VAL A 38 -9.23 1.86 4.69
C VAL A 38 -9.97 2.66 3.61
N ALA A 39 -9.57 3.91 3.36
CA ALA A 39 -10.17 4.72 2.30
C ALA A 39 -9.98 4.07 0.91
N THR A 40 -8.80 3.54 0.61
CA THR A 40 -8.54 2.79 -0.63
C THR A 40 -9.41 1.54 -0.72
N LEU A 41 -9.57 0.79 0.38
CA LEU A 41 -10.45 -0.37 0.42
C LEU A 41 -11.91 0.01 0.13
N VAL A 42 -12.40 1.09 0.75
CA VAL A 42 -13.76 1.60 0.50
C VAL A 42 -13.93 2.00 -0.96
N LEU A 43 -12.93 2.66 -1.56
CA LEU A 43 -12.98 3.02 -2.98
C LEU A 43 -13.05 1.78 -3.88
N ALA A 44 -12.24 0.76 -3.60
CA ALA A 44 -12.23 -0.48 -4.37
C ALA A 44 -13.57 -1.24 -4.32
N LEU A 45 -14.27 -1.21 -3.17
CA LEU A 45 -15.57 -1.85 -3.01
C LEU A 45 -16.72 -1.05 -3.64
N THR A 46 -16.63 0.28 -3.61
CA THR A 46 -17.71 1.17 -4.10
C THR A 46 -17.62 1.45 -5.60
N HIS A 47 -16.40 1.47 -6.15
CA HIS A 47 -16.14 1.80 -7.55
C HIS A 47 -15.27 0.70 -8.19
N PRO A 48 -15.84 -0.50 -8.44
CA PRO A 48 -15.12 -1.52 -9.18
C PRO A 48 -14.85 -1.03 -10.60
N ASP A 49 -13.59 -1.14 -11.04
CA ASP A 49 -13.20 -0.81 -12.42
C ASP A 49 -14.01 -1.70 -13.38
N PRO A 50 -14.78 -1.12 -14.32
CA PRO A 50 -15.57 -1.91 -15.25
C PRO A 50 -14.68 -2.83 -16.06
N VAL A 51 -15.03 -4.12 -16.06
CA VAL A 51 -14.34 -5.09 -16.90
C VAL A 51 -14.46 -4.67 -18.35
N VAL A 52 -13.34 -4.29 -18.98
CA VAL A 52 -13.29 -4.09 -20.43
C VAL A 52 -13.65 -5.44 -21.05
N PRO A 53 -14.74 -5.55 -21.82
CA PRO A 53 -15.10 -6.80 -22.46
C PRO A 53 -13.96 -7.16 -23.42
N SER A 54 -13.17 -8.15 -23.02
CA SER A 54 -12.11 -8.70 -23.85
C SER A 54 -12.81 -9.46 -24.96
N SER A 55 -13.00 -8.82 -26.11
CA SER A 55 -13.37 -9.50 -27.34
C SER A 55 -12.22 -10.43 -27.72
N GLY A 56 -12.22 -11.64 -27.15
CA GLY A 56 -11.10 -12.59 -27.16
C GLY A 56 -10.68 -12.90 -25.72
N GLY A 57 -11.18 -14.00 -25.18
CA GLY A 57 -11.28 -14.25 -23.75
C GLY A 57 -9.96 -14.43 -23.00
N VAL A 58 -9.91 -13.87 -21.80
CA VAL A 58 -9.28 -14.43 -20.60
C VAL A 58 -10.05 -13.87 -19.40
N ASP A 59 -10.91 -14.68 -18.80
CA ASP A 59 -11.57 -14.38 -17.52
C ASP A 59 -10.52 -14.33 -16.41
N ARG A 60 -10.32 -13.15 -15.83
CA ARG A 60 -9.32 -12.88 -14.79
C ARG A 60 -9.86 -13.14 -13.38
N SER A 61 -10.58 -14.24 -13.16
CA SER A 61 -10.85 -14.73 -11.80
C SER A 61 -9.55 -15.28 -11.20
N GLY A 62 -8.65 -14.41 -10.72
CA GLY A 62 -7.47 -14.81 -9.94
C GLY A 62 -6.35 -15.60 -10.64
N VAL A 63 -6.49 -15.99 -11.91
CA VAL A 63 -5.46 -16.73 -12.69
C VAL A 63 -4.67 -15.82 -13.66
N ALA A 64 -4.88 -14.50 -13.57
CA ALA A 64 -4.40 -13.53 -14.57
C ALA A 64 -2.90 -13.19 -14.55
N ALA A 65 -2.08 -13.96 -13.84
CA ALA A 65 -0.63 -13.83 -13.90
C ALA A 65 -0.02 -14.50 -15.15
N GLU A 66 -0.78 -15.34 -15.87
CA GLU A 66 -0.18 -16.25 -16.85
C GLU A 66 -0.21 -15.70 -18.29
N ALA A 67 -1.16 -14.82 -18.65
CA ALA A 67 -1.27 -14.31 -20.02
C ALA A 67 -0.16 -13.31 -20.44
N GLY A 68 0.59 -12.75 -19.48
CA GLY A 68 1.80 -11.98 -19.74
C GLY A 68 3.07 -12.85 -19.75
N ALA A 69 2.99 -14.07 -19.20
CA ALA A 69 4.12 -14.99 -19.11
C ALA A 69 4.44 -15.59 -20.47
N ASP A 70 3.45 -15.95 -21.29
CA ASP A 70 3.69 -16.55 -22.61
C ASP A 70 4.33 -15.57 -23.62
N ALA A 71 3.94 -14.29 -23.59
CA ALA A 71 4.58 -13.25 -24.39
C ALA A 71 5.98 -12.87 -23.85
N ALA A 72 6.19 -12.96 -22.54
CA ALA A 72 7.51 -12.82 -21.90
C ALA A 72 8.41 -14.06 -22.12
N MET A 73 7.82 -15.22 -22.45
CA MET A 73 8.53 -16.46 -22.78
C MET A 73 8.85 -16.59 -24.27
N ALA A 74 8.37 -15.67 -25.12
CA ALA A 74 8.78 -15.62 -26.53
C ALA A 74 10.29 -15.31 -26.60
N PRO A 75 11.08 -15.97 -27.47
CA PRO A 75 12.51 -15.72 -27.57
C PRO A 75 12.76 -14.22 -27.79
N ALA A 76 13.57 -13.59 -26.94
CA ALA A 76 13.82 -12.15 -26.96
C ALA A 76 14.26 -11.61 -28.35
N MET A 77 14.81 -12.48 -29.19
CA MET A 77 15.17 -12.20 -30.58
C MET A 77 13.97 -11.92 -31.51
N LYS A 78 12.80 -12.55 -31.27
CA LYS A 78 11.60 -12.37 -32.10
C LYS A 78 10.94 -11.00 -31.88
N ALA A 79 11.03 -10.48 -30.66
CA ALA A 79 10.51 -9.15 -30.30
C ALA A 79 11.32 -8.00 -30.96
N ARG A 80 12.65 -8.12 -31.02
CA ARG A 80 13.50 -7.09 -31.68
C ARG A 80 13.21 -6.96 -33.18
N ASN A 81 12.94 -8.07 -33.86
CA ASN A 81 12.67 -8.05 -35.30
C ASN A 81 11.30 -7.44 -35.63
N HIS A 82 10.27 -7.70 -34.84
CA HIS A 82 8.93 -7.14 -35.06
C HIS A 82 8.85 -5.62 -34.87
N ALA A 83 9.61 -5.06 -33.92
CA ALA A 83 9.72 -3.60 -33.75
C ALA A 83 10.39 -2.92 -34.96
N ALA A 84 11.27 -3.62 -35.67
CA ALA A 84 11.96 -3.09 -36.84
C ALA A 84 11.14 -3.17 -38.14
N THR A 85 10.09 -4.01 -38.22
CA THR A 85 9.32 -4.21 -39.47
C THR A 85 7.98 -3.47 -39.55
N GLY A 86 7.65 -2.60 -38.58
CA GLY A 86 6.56 -1.63 -38.73
C GLY A 86 5.19 -2.21 -39.12
N GLY A 87 4.83 -3.40 -38.66
CA GLY A 87 3.47 -3.95 -38.80
C GLY A 87 2.93 -4.07 -40.23
N GLN A 88 3.75 -4.45 -41.22
CA GLN A 88 3.23 -4.80 -42.53
C GLN A 88 2.51 -6.15 -42.46
N THR A 89 1.19 -6.09 -42.57
CA THR A 89 0.27 -7.22 -42.70
C THR A 89 0.00 -7.39 -44.19
N PRO A 90 0.00 -8.62 -44.76
CA PRO A 90 -0.37 -8.83 -46.17
C PRO A 90 -1.83 -8.45 -46.45
#